data_AF-A0A7K7J6S2-F1
#
_entry.id   AF-A0A7K7J6S2-F1
#
_cell.length_a   1.000
_cell.length_b   1.000
_cell.length_c   1.000
_cell.angle_alpha   90.00
_cell.angle_beta   90.00
_cell.angle_gamma   90.00
#
_symmetry.space_group_name_H-M   'P 1'
#
loop_
_entity.id
_entity.type
_entity.pdbx_description
1 polymer ?
#
loop_
_entity_poly.entity_id
_entity_poly.type
_entity_poly.pdbx_seq_one_letter_code
_entity_poly.pdbx_strand_id
1 'polypeptide(L)'
;ARCQCKMVPRERTNCGYPGISAAECKKIGCCFNASVPNVPWCYNPKPKKVKKVCPNDPYTRINCGYPGIKARDCTRKGCCFKAHPAGVPWCFYHRVVEE
;
A
#
# COMPACT_ATOMS: atom_id res chain seq x y z
N ALA A 1 -7.97 10.62 -2.11
CA ALA A 1 -8.27 10.70 -0.65
C ALA A 1 -9.75 10.50 -0.27
N ARG A 2 -10.74 10.59 -1.17
CA ARG A 2 -12.17 10.66 -0.78
C ARG A 2 -12.83 9.33 -0.37
N CYS A 3 -12.34 8.18 -0.82
CA CYS A 3 -12.94 6.88 -0.52
C CYS A 3 -12.47 6.28 0.82
N GLN A 4 -11.24 6.58 1.25
CA GLN A 4 -10.67 6.03 2.49
C GLN A 4 -11.34 6.59 3.75
N CYS A 5 -11.98 7.76 3.67
CA CYS A 5 -12.76 8.33 4.77
C CYS A 5 -14.19 7.78 4.87
N LYS A 6 -14.64 6.97 3.90
CA LYS A 6 -15.97 6.34 3.96
C LYS A 6 -15.90 5.07 4.80
N MET A 7 -16.17 5.20 6.09
CA MET A 7 -16.22 4.09 7.04
C MET A 7 -17.36 4.24 8.04
N VAL A 8 -17.76 3.11 8.63
CA VAL A 8 -18.81 3.11 9.65
C VAL A 8 -18.31 3.90 10.86
N PRO A 9 -19.10 4.81 11.47
CA PRO A 9 -18.63 5.64 12.58
C PRO A 9 -18.04 4.86 13.75
N ARG A 10 -18.57 3.66 14.03
CA ARG A 10 -18.11 2.77 15.10
C ARG A 10 -16.73 2.13 14.83
N GLU A 11 -16.30 2.08 13.58
CA GLU A 11 -14.98 1.56 13.19
C GLU A 11 -13.88 2.64 13.20
N ARG A 12 -14.24 3.90 13.47
CA ARG A 12 -13.29 5.02 13.46
C ARG A 12 -12.29 4.88 14.59
N THR A 13 -11.01 4.89 14.22
CA THR A 13 -9.91 4.99 15.19
C THR A 13 -9.42 6.44 15.25
N ASN A 14 -9.27 6.99 16.45
CA ASN A 14 -8.80 8.35 16.66
C ASN A 14 -7.41 8.58 16.01
N CYS A 15 -7.23 9.74 15.37
CA CYS A 15 -5.97 10.13 14.72
C CYS A 15 -5.37 11.45 15.25
N GLY A 16 -6.17 12.27 15.92
CA GLY A 16 -5.76 13.59 16.39
C GLY A 16 -5.84 13.75 17.91
N TYR A 17 -5.47 14.93 18.39
CA TYR A 17 -5.68 15.31 19.79
C TYR A 17 -7.11 15.87 19.99
N PRO A 18 -7.64 15.89 21.23
CA PRO A 18 -8.96 16.46 21.52
C PRO A 18 -9.07 17.94 21.12
N GLY A 19 -10.15 18.32 20.44
CA GLY A 19 -10.36 19.71 20.00
C GLY A 19 -9.62 20.10 18.71
N ILE A 20 -8.94 19.16 18.04
CA ILE A 20 -8.29 19.40 16.75
C ILE A 20 -9.28 19.98 15.71
N SER A 21 -8.83 21.00 14.98
CA SER A 21 -9.64 21.61 13.93
C SER A 21 -9.79 20.67 12.72
N ALA A 22 -10.86 20.88 11.94
CA ALA A 22 -11.07 20.12 10.70
C ALA A 22 -9.93 20.28 9.69
N ALA A 23 -9.31 21.47 9.62
CA ALA A 23 -8.21 21.76 8.73
C ALA A 23 -6.93 21.02 9.16
N GLU A 24 -6.63 21.03 10.45
CA GLU A 24 -5.44 20.40 11.00
C GLU A 24 -5.53 18.86 10.94
N CYS A 25 -6.70 18.30 11.23
CA CYS A 25 -6.96 16.87 11.06
C CYS A 25 -6.69 16.39 9.62
N LYS A 26 -7.14 17.17 8.62
CA LYS A 26 -6.87 16.85 7.21
C LYS A 26 -5.40 17.05 6.84
N LYS A 27 -4.73 18.05 7.43
CA LYS A 27 -3.31 18.34 7.20
C LYS A 27 -2.40 17.21 7.69
N ILE A 28 -2.74 16.55 8.79
CA ILE A 28 -2.01 15.36 9.28
C ILE A 28 -2.38 14.07 8.54
N GLY A 29 -3.12 14.16 7.43
CA GLY A 29 -3.45 13.02 6.57
C GLY A 29 -4.67 12.22 7.01
N CYS A 30 -5.47 12.75 7.94
CA CYS A 30 -6.63 12.05 8.48
C CYS A 30 -7.97 12.57 7.97
N CYS A 31 -9.01 11.81 8.30
CA CYS A 31 -10.37 12.07 7.90
C CYS A 31 -11.09 12.86 9.00
N PHE A 32 -11.87 13.87 8.60
CA PHE A 32 -12.67 14.66 9.54
C PHE A 32 -14.16 14.54 9.25
N ASN A 33 -14.97 14.17 10.25
CA ASN A 33 -16.43 14.19 10.20
C ASN A 33 -17.01 14.32 11.61
N ALA A 34 -17.60 15.48 11.89
CA ALA A 34 -18.22 15.82 13.18
C ALA A 34 -19.74 15.58 13.25
N SER A 35 -20.33 14.96 12.20
CA SER A 35 -21.78 14.79 12.10
C SER A 35 -22.33 13.69 13.02
N VAL A 36 -21.47 12.90 13.65
CA VAL A 36 -21.86 11.79 14.53
C VAL A 36 -21.25 12.02 15.92
N PRO A 37 -22.06 12.10 16.99
CA PRO A 37 -21.56 12.26 18.35
C PRO A 37 -20.96 10.94 18.89
N ASN A 38 -20.22 11.02 19.99
CA ASN A 38 -19.64 9.89 20.72
C ASN A 38 -18.69 8.98 19.92
N VAL A 39 -18.13 9.49 18.82
CA VAL A 39 -17.09 8.83 18.01
C VAL A 39 -16.00 9.83 17.66
N PRO A 40 -14.78 9.39 17.33
CA PRO A 40 -13.73 10.31 16.88
C PRO A 40 -14.15 11.10 15.64
N TRP A 41 -14.06 12.42 15.74
CA TRP A 41 -14.31 13.32 14.61
C TRP A 41 -13.11 13.39 13.68
N CYS A 42 -11.89 13.34 14.23
CA CYS A 42 -10.66 13.13 13.49
C CYS A 42 -10.22 11.66 13.60
N TYR A 43 -10.21 10.95 12.48
CA TYR A 43 -9.98 9.50 12.47
C TYR A 43 -9.08 9.05 11.33
N ASN A 44 -8.46 7.90 11.52
CA ASN A 44 -7.59 7.29 10.53
C ASN A 44 -8.36 6.94 9.26
N PRO A 45 -7.80 7.22 8.07
CA PRO A 45 -8.35 6.72 6.82
C PRO A 45 -8.29 5.18 6.81
N LYS A 46 -9.21 4.55 6.07
CA LYS A 46 -9.08 3.12 5.75
C LYS A 46 -7.70 2.84 5.10
N PRO A 47 -7.05 1.72 5.44
CA PRO A 47 -5.81 1.33 4.77
C PRO A 47 -6.06 1.22 3.27
N LYS A 48 -5.07 1.64 2.48
CA LYS A 48 -5.13 1.48 1.03
C LYS A 48 -5.18 -0.01 0.72
N LYS A 49 -6.14 -0.42 -0.11
CA LYS A 49 -6.09 -1.76 -0.70
C LYS A 49 -4.93 -1.77 -1.69
N VAL A 50 -4.03 -2.73 -1.53
CA VAL A 50 -2.85 -2.87 -2.37
C VAL A 50 -2.70 -4.32 -2.79
N LYS A 51 -2.13 -4.53 -3.98
CA LYS A 51 -1.79 -5.84 -4.51
C LYS A 51 -0.33 -5.90 -4.92
N LYS A 52 0.27 -7.08 -4.78
CA LYS A 52 1.61 -7.38 -5.29
C LYS A 52 1.49 -7.78 -6.76
N VAL A 53 2.23 -7.09 -7.62
CA VAL A 53 2.27 -7.37 -9.06
C VAL A 53 3.70 -7.59 -9.51
N CYS A 54 3.90 -8.42 -10.52
CA CYS A 54 5.19 -8.57 -11.15
C CYS A 54 5.43 -7.42 -12.14
N PRO A 55 6.50 -6.62 -11.97
CA PRO A 55 6.83 -5.56 -12.91
C PRO A 55 7.01 -6.08 -14.33
N ASN A 56 6.28 -5.51 -15.29
CA ASN A 56 6.41 -5.86 -16.71
C ASN A 56 7.69 -5.28 -17.32
N ASP A 57 8.01 -4.03 -16.97
CA ASP A 57 9.19 -3.31 -17.45
C ASP A 57 10.48 -3.93 -16.87
N PRO A 58 11.36 -4.50 -17.72
CA PRO A 58 12.58 -5.14 -17.27
C PRO A 58 13.59 -4.21 -16.59
N TYR A 59 13.64 -2.94 -16.97
CA TYR A 59 14.60 -1.97 -16.42
C TYR A 59 14.26 -1.54 -15.00
N THR A 60 13.04 -1.87 -14.57
CA THR A 60 12.54 -1.54 -13.24
C THR A 60 12.64 -2.70 -12.24
N ARG A 61 13.16 -3.84 -12.69
CA ARG A 61 13.28 -5.06 -11.90
C ARG A 61 14.40 -4.92 -10.88
N ILE A 62 14.07 -5.17 -9.62
CA ILE A 62 15.03 -5.23 -8.52
C ILE A 62 15.34 -6.70 -8.25
N ASN A 63 16.62 -7.07 -8.29
CA ASN A 63 17.06 -8.46 -8.15
C ASN A 63 16.63 -9.07 -6.81
N CYS A 64 16.05 -10.29 -6.86
CA CYS A 64 15.63 -11.09 -5.69
C CYS A 64 16.28 -12.49 -5.67
N GLY A 65 17.26 -12.73 -6.53
CA GLY A 65 17.81 -14.05 -6.77
C GLY A 65 19.33 -14.02 -6.92
N TYR A 66 19.81 -14.93 -7.76
CA TYR A 66 21.21 -15.02 -8.15
C TYR A 66 21.29 -15.52 -9.61
N PRO A 67 22.41 -15.30 -10.32
CA PRO A 67 22.59 -15.80 -11.68
C PRO A 67 22.35 -17.32 -11.78
N GLY A 68 21.57 -17.76 -12.76
CA GLY A 68 21.25 -19.17 -12.96
C GLY A 68 20.18 -19.77 -12.03
N ILE A 69 19.54 -18.97 -11.17
CA ILE A 69 18.41 -19.43 -10.35
C ILE A 69 17.29 -20.00 -11.23
N LYS A 70 16.74 -21.17 -10.85
CA LYS A 70 15.61 -21.78 -11.56
C LYS A 70 14.32 -21.04 -11.23
N ALA A 71 13.39 -20.99 -12.19
CA ALA A 71 12.08 -20.34 -12.04
C ALA A 71 11.32 -20.82 -10.78
N ARG A 72 11.36 -22.12 -10.50
CA ARG A 72 10.74 -22.73 -9.32
C ARG A 72 11.34 -22.23 -8.01
N ASP A 73 12.66 -22.09 -7.95
CA ASP A 73 13.35 -21.66 -6.73
C ASP A 73 13.10 -20.16 -6.48
N CYS A 74 13.07 -19.35 -7.54
CA CYS A 74 12.70 -17.94 -7.47
C CYS A 74 11.26 -17.72 -6.98
N THR A 75 10.30 -18.46 -7.54
CA THR A 75 8.89 -18.35 -7.14
C THR A 75 8.65 -18.86 -5.73
N ARG A 76 9.35 -19.92 -5.30
CA ARG A 76 9.31 -20.39 -3.90
C ARG A 76 9.88 -19.37 -2.90
N LYS A 77 10.81 -18.50 -3.32
CA LYS A 77 11.26 -17.34 -2.53
C LYS A 77 10.22 -16.21 -2.45
N GLY A 78 9.06 -16.35 -3.09
CA GLY A 78 8.03 -15.32 -3.12
C GLY A 78 8.32 -14.17 -4.09
N CYS A 79 9.12 -14.43 -5.12
CA CYS A 79 9.51 -13.45 -6.13
C CYS A 79 8.98 -13.78 -7.53
N CYS A 80 9.02 -12.78 -8.40
CA CYS A 80 8.64 -12.89 -9.79
C CYS A 80 9.79 -13.48 -10.60
N PHE A 81 9.46 -14.31 -11.59
CA PHE A 81 10.44 -14.84 -12.53
C PHE A 81 10.06 -14.54 -13.98
N LYS A 82 10.98 -13.93 -14.74
CA LYS A 82 10.87 -13.71 -16.19
C LYS A 82 12.26 -13.68 -16.82
N ALA A 83 12.57 -14.69 -17.62
CA ALA A 83 13.92 -14.93 -18.18
C ALA A 83 14.32 -14.01 -19.36
N HIS A 84 13.59 -12.92 -19.60
CA HIS A 84 13.85 -12.01 -20.73
C HIS A 84 13.61 -10.54 -20.36
N PRO A 85 14.34 -9.60 -21.01
CA PRO A 85 15.51 -9.80 -21.89
C PRO A 85 16.75 -10.28 -21.11
N ALA A 86 17.86 -10.50 -21.83
CA ALA A 86 19.17 -10.68 -21.19
C ALA A 86 19.67 -9.36 -20.57
N GLY A 87 20.64 -9.43 -19.66
CA GLY A 87 21.23 -8.25 -19.01
C GLY A 87 20.38 -7.61 -17.91
N VAL A 88 19.26 -8.22 -17.53
CA VAL A 88 18.40 -7.77 -16.42
C VAL A 88 18.13 -8.90 -15.44
N PRO A 89 17.72 -8.61 -14.19
CA PRO A 89 17.32 -9.64 -13.24
C PRO A 89 16.16 -10.50 -13.77
N TRP A 90 16.38 -11.81 -13.82
CA TRP A 90 15.34 -12.77 -14.19
C TRP A 90 14.48 -13.16 -12.99
N CYS A 91 15.05 -13.16 -11.79
CA CYS A 91 14.32 -13.29 -10.53
C CYS A 91 14.30 -11.92 -9.83
N PHE A 92 13.12 -11.38 -9.59
CA PHE A 92 12.95 -10.00 -9.12
C PHE A 92 11.77 -9.82 -8.16
N TYR A 93 11.83 -8.77 -7.35
CA TYR A 93 10.78 -8.45 -6.40
C TYR A 93 9.48 -8.02 -7.08
N HIS A 94 8.37 -8.28 -6.39
CA HIS A 94 7.08 -7.69 -6.71
C HIS A 94 7.08 -6.18 -6.47
N ARG A 95 6.23 -5.46 -7.18
CA ARG A 95 5.82 -4.09 -6.83
C ARG A 95 4.49 -4.12 -6.10
N VAL A 96 4.34 -3.21 -5.15
CA VAL A 96 3.07 -2.96 -4.48
C VAL A 96 2.38 -1.83 -5.24
N VAL A 97 1.18 -2.10 -5.75
CA VAL A 97 0.33 -1.11 -6.42
C VAL A 97 -0.99 -0.98 -5.67
N GLU A 98 -1.56 0.22 -5.68
CA GLU A 98 -2.93 0.43 -5.18
C GLU A 98 -3.91 -0.36 -6.06
N GLU A 99 -4.92 -0.96 -5.41
CA GLU A 99 -5.98 -1.71 -6.08
C GLU A 99 -7.03 -0.78 -6.70
#